data_AF-A0A961F4A5-F1
#
_entry.id   AF-A0A961F4A5-F1
#
_cell.length_a   1.000
_cell.length_b   1.000
_cell.length_c   1.000
_cell.angle_alpha   90.00
_cell.angle_beta   90.00
_cell.angle_gamma   90.00
#
_symmetry.space_group_name_H-M   'P 1'
#
loop_
_entity.id
_entity.type
_entity.pdbx_description
1 polymer ?
#
loop_
_entity_poly.entity_id
_entity_poly.type
_entity_poly.pdbx_seq_one_letter_code
_entity_poly.pdbx_strand_id
1 'polypeptide(L)'
;MRANYNTYHPAILLLFWMNMLPAHIKAQIPRSTLADWQNRFLRTDLFGSSEVILFQEQMNYLLLLEKHRRLFAAFRALIHINRLLADMIQNRVSFKRMPLEYRAQFVGIVNRFRNSTDIKRLLRMMGFSHQKLYNISRTLTVCGRSLRALCRTLHPQQLTQVEERVINRYLRSEQFQHWSGRSIYLQMLRDGAAFCSLSSFYNIAAALGFSRRPHKSKHKREGIRADRPGKIIHIDVTETRLIDHTKIFIYQVVDNFSRYVLRS
;
A
#
# COMPACT_ATOMS: atom_id res chain seq x y z
N MET A 1 -66.98 11.02 -33.06
CA MET A 1 -66.23 10.37 -31.95
C MET A 1 -64.74 10.50 -32.25
N ARG A 2 -63.97 11.23 -31.43
CA ARG A 2 -62.50 11.29 -31.60
C ARG A 2 -61.96 9.90 -31.29
N ALA A 3 -61.20 9.31 -32.21
CA ALA A 3 -60.51 8.05 -31.96
C ALA A 3 -59.64 8.22 -30.71
N ASN A 4 -59.79 7.34 -29.72
CA ASN A 4 -58.93 7.32 -28.55
C ASN A 4 -57.55 6.85 -29.03
N TYR A 5 -56.65 7.81 -29.33
CA TYR A 5 -55.28 7.50 -29.68
C TYR A 5 -54.54 7.09 -28.41
N ASN A 6 -54.11 5.83 -28.34
CA ASN A 6 -53.22 5.38 -27.27
C ASN A 6 -51.87 6.11 -27.41
N THR A 7 -51.51 6.88 -26.39
CA THR A 7 -50.19 7.49 -26.26
C THR A 7 -49.23 6.49 -25.65
N TYR A 8 -48.20 6.10 -26.40
CA TYR A 8 -47.18 5.16 -25.91
C TYR A 8 -46.05 5.91 -25.21
N HIS A 9 -45.51 5.32 -24.15
CA HIS A 9 -44.30 5.84 -23.51
C HIS A 9 -43.14 5.86 -24.53
N PRO A 10 -42.33 6.93 -24.63
CA PRO A 10 -41.25 7.03 -25.62
C PRO A 10 -40.27 5.84 -25.61
N ALA A 11 -40.03 5.24 -24.45
CA ALA A 11 -39.19 4.04 -24.32
C ALA A 11 -39.75 2.81 -25.07
N ILE A 12 -41.07 2.69 -25.26
CA ILE A 12 -41.67 1.58 -26.04
C ILE A 12 -41.21 1.66 -27.49
N LEU A 13 -41.15 2.87 -28.04
CA LEU A 13 -40.65 3.12 -29.39
C LEU A 13 -39.18 2.72 -29.53
N LEU A 14 -38.36 3.07 -28.53
CA LEU A 14 -36.94 2.67 -28.48
C LEU A 14 -36.79 1.14 -28.40
N LEU A 15 -37.54 0.46 -27.52
CA LEU A 15 -37.53 -0.99 -27.39
C LEU A 15 -37.96 -1.70 -28.68
N PHE A 16 -38.93 -1.12 -29.39
CA PHE A 16 -39.36 -1.62 -30.69
C PHE A 16 -38.21 -1.55 -31.72
N TRP A 17 -37.53 -0.42 -31.83
CA TRP A 17 -36.39 -0.27 -32.75
C TRP A 17 -35.18 -1.13 -32.38
N MET A 18 -34.96 -1.40 -31.09
CA MET A 18 -33.91 -2.31 -30.61
C MET A 18 -34.28 -3.79 -30.72
N ASN A 19 -35.48 -4.12 -31.24
CA ASN A 19 -36.03 -5.48 -31.27
C ASN A 19 -36.07 -6.15 -29.88
N MET A 20 -36.25 -5.34 -28.82
CA MET A 20 -36.34 -5.77 -27.42
C MET A 20 -37.76 -5.65 -26.86
N LEU A 21 -38.73 -5.21 -27.67
CA LEU A 21 -40.10 -5.06 -27.22
C LEU A 21 -40.73 -6.44 -26.91
N PRO A 22 -41.24 -6.68 -25.69
CA PRO A 22 -41.85 -7.96 -25.34
C PRO A 22 -43.01 -8.32 -26.27
N ALA A 23 -43.11 -9.60 -26.66
CA ALA A 23 -44.10 -10.07 -27.61
C ALA A 23 -45.55 -9.75 -27.19
N HIS A 24 -45.86 -9.83 -25.89
CA HIS A 24 -47.18 -9.51 -25.35
C HIS A 24 -47.54 -8.02 -25.48
N ILE A 25 -46.57 -7.11 -25.35
CA ILE A 25 -46.77 -5.66 -25.55
C ILE A 25 -46.90 -5.38 -27.04
N LYS A 26 -46.02 -5.96 -27.87
CA LYS A 26 -46.04 -5.80 -29.33
C LYS A 26 -47.39 -6.22 -29.94
N ALA A 27 -48.02 -7.27 -29.41
CA ALA A 27 -49.34 -7.74 -29.85
C ALA A 27 -50.48 -6.76 -29.55
N GLN A 28 -50.33 -5.87 -28.56
CA GLN A 28 -51.34 -4.87 -28.19
C GLN A 28 -51.24 -3.58 -29.04
N ILE A 29 -50.18 -3.43 -29.82
CA ILE A 29 -49.94 -2.23 -30.63
C ILE A 29 -50.55 -2.42 -32.03
N PRO A 30 -51.38 -1.49 -32.53
CA PRO A 30 -51.95 -1.57 -33.87
C PRO A 30 -50.87 -1.67 -34.96
N ARG A 31 -51.14 -2.49 -35.99
CA ARG A 31 -50.20 -2.68 -37.12
C ARG A 31 -49.84 -1.38 -37.83
N SER A 32 -50.79 -0.46 -37.97
CA SER A 32 -50.56 0.87 -38.55
C SER A 32 -49.55 1.69 -37.77
N THR A 33 -49.59 1.61 -36.43
CA THR A 33 -48.63 2.27 -35.54
C THR A 33 -47.23 1.66 -35.68
N LEU A 34 -47.12 0.32 -35.72
CA LEU A 34 -45.83 -0.35 -35.93
C LEU A 34 -45.21 -0.02 -37.30
N ALA A 35 -46.03 0.08 -38.35
CA ALA A 35 -45.58 0.46 -39.68
C ALA A 35 -45.12 1.93 -39.73
N ASP A 36 -45.85 2.85 -39.09
CA ASP A 36 -45.43 4.25 -38.93
C ASP A 36 -44.07 4.34 -38.20
N TRP A 37 -43.89 3.59 -37.12
CA TRP A 37 -42.63 3.56 -36.37
C TRP A 37 -41.45 3.01 -37.17
N GLN A 38 -41.67 1.99 -38.00
CA GLN A 38 -40.64 1.51 -38.93
C GLN A 38 -40.28 2.55 -39.99
N ASN A 39 -41.28 3.21 -40.57
CA ASN A 39 -41.04 4.23 -41.59
C ASN A 39 -40.32 5.46 -41.02
N ARG A 40 -40.67 5.89 -39.80
CA ARG A 40 -39.96 6.96 -39.09
C ARG A 40 -38.52 6.63 -38.77
N PHE A 41 -38.19 5.36 -38.57
CA PHE A 41 -36.82 4.92 -38.33
C PHE A 41 -35.94 5.00 -39.58
N LEU A 42 -36.52 4.71 -40.76
CA LEU A 42 -35.82 4.75 -42.05
C LEU A 42 -35.65 6.18 -42.60
N ARG A 43 -36.26 7.17 -41.96
CA ARG A 43 -36.17 8.59 -42.31
C ARG A 43 -34.82 9.14 -41.87
N THR A 44 -33.88 9.24 -42.80
CA THR A 44 -32.55 9.83 -42.57
C THR A 44 -32.54 11.36 -42.67
N ASP A 45 -33.66 11.96 -43.09
CA ASP A 45 -33.87 13.41 -43.23
C ASP A 45 -34.10 14.12 -41.89
N LEU A 46 -34.31 13.39 -40.80
CA LEU A 46 -34.56 13.97 -39.49
C LEU A 46 -33.25 14.37 -38.80
N PHE A 47 -33.27 15.52 -38.11
CA PHE A 47 -32.16 15.93 -37.25
C PHE A 47 -31.88 14.85 -36.19
N GLY A 48 -30.62 14.44 -36.06
CA GLY A 48 -30.19 13.40 -35.11
C GLY A 48 -30.34 11.96 -35.62
N SER A 49 -30.72 11.74 -36.89
CA SER A 49 -30.87 10.38 -37.46
C SER A 49 -29.57 9.59 -37.44
N SER A 50 -28.42 10.24 -37.67
CA SER A 50 -27.09 9.62 -37.62
C SER A 50 -26.77 9.03 -36.25
N GLU A 51 -27.10 9.74 -35.18
CA GLU A 51 -26.84 9.37 -33.79
C GLU A 51 -27.74 8.21 -33.37
N VAL A 52 -29.00 8.22 -33.82
CA VAL A 52 -29.95 7.12 -33.57
C VAL A 52 -29.50 5.84 -34.27
N ILE A 53 -29.03 5.93 -35.52
CA ILE A 53 -28.49 4.79 -36.27
C ILE A 53 -27.24 4.23 -35.57
N LEU A 54 -26.29 5.10 -35.21
CA LEU A 54 -25.08 4.70 -34.49
C LEU A 54 -25.41 4.02 -33.15
N PHE A 55 -26.34 4.59 -32.40
CA PHE A 55 -26.79 4.02 -31.12
C PHE A 55 -27.45 2.65 -31.30
N GLN A 56 -28.29 2.47 -32.32
CA GLN A 56 -28.87 1.16 -32.63
C GLN A 56 -27.79 0.13 -32.98
N GLU A 57 -26.79 0.52 -33.78
CA GLU A 57 -25.67 -0.35 -34.12
C GLU A 57 -24.90 -0.79 -32.85
N GLN A 58 -24.57 0.16 -31.97
CA GLN A 58 -23.92 -0.11 -30.68
C GLN A 58 -24.75 -1.06 -29.81
N MET A 59 -26.06 -0.85 -29.72
CA MET A 59 -26.96 -1.72 -28.96
C MET A 59 -27.05 -3.13 -29.55
N ASN A 60 -27.03 -3.27 -30.87
CA ASN A 60 -27.00 -4.58 -31.53
C ASN A 60 -25.74 -5.37 -31.17
N TYR A 61 -24.58 -4.73 -31.09
CA TYR A 61 -23.35 -5.38 -30.61
C TYR A 61 -23.48 -5.83 -29.15
N LEU A 62 -24.07 -5.01 -28.27
CA LEU A 62 -24.30 -5.38 -26.87
C LEU A 62 -25.24 -6.58 -26.72
N LEU A 63 -26.33 -6.61 -27.49
CA LEU A 63 -27.27 -7.73 -27.52
C LEU A 63 -26.63 -9.01 -28.07
N LEU A 64 -25.78 -8.89 -29.09
CA LEU A 64 -25.01 -10.02 -29.61
C LEU A 64 -24.04 -10.55 -28.55
N LEU A 65 -23.39 -9.66 -27.80
CA LEU A 65 -22.47 -10.02 -26.72
C LEU A 65 -23.20 -10.75 -25.59
N GLU A 66 -24.39 -10.31 -25.19
CA GLU A 66 -25.19 -10.94 -24.13
C GLU A 66 -25.49 -12.42 -24.44
N LYS A 67 -25.82 -12.72 -25.70
CA LYS A 67 -26.07 -14.10 -26.16
C LYS A 67 -24.85 -15.01 -26.00
N HIS A 68 -23.64 -14.44 -25.95
CA HIS A 68 -22.38 -15.17 -25.82
C HIS A 68 -21.71 -14.92 -24.46
N ARG A 69 -22.09 -15.72 -23.44
CA ARG A 69 -21.57 -15.61 -22.05
C ARG A 69 -20.05 -15.43 -21.94
N ARG A 70 -19.25 -16.15 -22.75
CA ARG A 70 -17.78 -16.06 -22.75
C ARG A 70 -17.27 -14.73 -23.30
N LEU A 71 -17.87 -14.25 -24.40
CA LEU A 71 -17.51 -12.95 -24.99
C LEU A 71 -17.91 -11.81 -24.07
N PHE A 72 -19.10 -11.88 -23.49
CA PHE A 72 -19.55 -10.90 -22.50
C PHE A 72 -18.62 -10.81 -21.29
N ALA A 73 -18.15 -11.96 -20.79
CA ALA A 73 -17.19 -11.98 -19.68
C ALA A 73 -15.83 -11.37 -20.05
N ALA A 74 -15.31 -11.67 -21.25
CA ALA A 74 -14.08 -11.07 -21.76
C ALA A 74 -14.23 -9.55 -21.95
N PHE A 75 -15.37 -9.09 -22.45
CA PHE A 75 -15.70 -7.67 -22.59
C PHE A 75 -15.75 -6.95 -21.24
N ARG A 76 -16.45 -7.54 -20.26
CA ARG A 76 -16.47 -7.01 -18.88
C ARG A 76 -15.07 -6.92 -18.29
N ALA A 77 -14.25 -7.94 -18.50
CA ALA A 77 -12.86 -7.91 -18.05
C ALA A 77 -12.14 -6.72 -18.68
N LEU A 78 -12.17 -6.59 -20.01
CA LEU A 78 -11.53 -5.49 -20.75
C LEU A 78 -11.94 -4.11 -20.22
N ILE A 79 -13.23 -3.90 -19.90
CA ILE A 79 -13.68 -2.64 -19.30
C ILE A 79 -12.97 -2.37 -17.97
N HIS A 80 -12.93 -3.35 -17.06
CA HIS A 80 -12.25 -3.17 -15.77
C HIS A 80 -10.77 -2.90 -15.93
N ILE A 81 -10.12 -3.55 -16.90
CA ILE A 81 -8.71 -3.36 -17.20
C ILE A 81 -8.50 -1.96 -17.76
N ASN A 82 -9.23 -1.56 -18.80
CA ASN A 82 -9.09 -0.24 -19.40
C ASN A 82 -9.32 0.89 -18.40
N ARG A 83 -10.26 0.72 -17.45
CA ARG A 83 -10.41 1.65 -16.33
C ARG A 83 -9.16 1.74 -15.46
N LEU A 84 -8.57 0.61 -15.10
CA LEU A 84 -7.31 0.57 -14.35
C LEU A 84 -6.16 1.24 -15.13
N LEU A 85 -6.05 0.96 -16.44
CA LEU A 85 -5.03 1.57 -17.29
C LEU A 85 -5.23 3.09 -17.42
N ALA A 86 -6.47 3.53 -17.60
CA ALA A 86 -6.82 4.94 -17.70
C ALA A 86 -6.51 5.69 -16.40
N ASP A 87 -6.86 5.10 -15.25
CA ASP A 87 -6.54 5.64 -13.93
C ASP A 87 -5.02 5.74 -13.71
N MET A 88 -4.26 4.72 -14.12
CA MET A 88 -2.80 4.79 -14.09
C MET A 88 -2.24 5.93 -14.96
N ILE A 89 -2.78 6.12 -16.16
CA ILE A 89 -2.35 7.19 -17.08
C ILE A 89 -2.66 8.56 -16.48
N GLN A 90 -3.87 8.75 -15.95
CA GLN A 90 -4.30 9.98 -15.29
C GLN A 90 -3.40 10.33 -14.10
N ASN A 91 -3.03 9.33 -13.30
CA ASN A 91 -2.14 9.48 -12.15
C ASN A 91 -0.64 9.42 -12.50
N ARG A 92 -0.27 9.44 -13.79
CA ARG A 92 1.12 9.38 -14.30
C ARG A 92 1.92 8.19 -13.75
N VAL A 93 1.25 7.09 -13.49
CA VAL A 93 1.84 5.86 -12.96
C VAL A 93 2.43 5.03 -14.09
N SER A 94 3.73 4.73 -13.98
CA SER A 94 4.41 3.87 -14.95
C SER A 94 3.99 2.40 -14.81
N PHE A 95 3.66 1.77 -15.94
CA PHE A 95 3.46 0.31 -16.04
C PHE A 95 4.63 -0.52 -15.52
N LYS A 96 5.87 -0.02 -15.66
CA LYS A 96 7.07 -0.72 -15.16
C LYS A 96 7.17 -0.65 -13.65
N ARG A 97 6.69 0.44 -13.04
CA ARG A 97 6.75 0.72 -11.59
C ARG A 97 5.36 0.81 -10.97
N MET A 98 4.48 -0.11 -11.36
CA MET A 98 3.12 -0.19 -10.83
C MET A 98 3.15 -0.27 -9.28
N PRO A 99 2.50 0.63 -8.54
CA PRO A 99 2.37 0.59 -7.07
C PRO A 99 1.62 -0.65 -6.59
N LEU A 100 1.73 -0.93 -5.28
CA LEU A 100 1.13 -2.12 -4.66
C LEU A 100 -0.40 -2.18 -4.84
N GLU A 101 -1.07 -1.03 -4.75
CA GLU A 101 -2.53 -0.92 -4.91
C GLU A 101 -2.99 -1.31 -6.31
N TYR A 102 -2.37 -0.73 -7.35
CA TYR A 102 -2.66 -1.07 -8.74
C TYR A 102 -2.35 -2.55 -9.06
N ARG A 103 -1.29 -3.10 -8.46
CA ARG A 103 -0.98 -4.54 -8.55
C ARG A 103 -2.09 -5.41 -7.97
N ALA A 104 -2.59 -5.05 -6.79
CA ALA A 104 -3.67 -5.76 -6.12
C ALA A 104 -4.96 -5.70 -6.94
N GLN A 105 -5.31 -4.53 -7.47
CA GLN A 105 -6.47 -4.36 -8.35
C GLN A 105 -6.33 -5.20 -9.63
N PHE A 106 -5.16 -5.17 -10.29
CA PHE A 106 -4.90 -5.97 -11.49
C PHE A 106 -5.10 -7.47 -11.23
N VAL A 107 -4.48 -8.01 -10.18
CA VAL A 107 -4.64 -9.43 -9.81
C VAL A 107 -6.09 -9.75 -9.42
N GLY A 108 -6.76 -8.83 -8.73
CA GLY A 108 -8.18 -8.95 -8.40
C GLY A 108 -9.08 -9.06 -9.63
N ILE A 109 -8.82 -8.25 -10.67
CA ILE A 109 -9.55 -8.32 -11.94
C ILE A 109 -9.31 -9.67 -12.63
N VAL A 110 -8.04 -10.09 -12.74
CA VAL A 110 -7.71 -11.39 -13.37
C VAL A 110 -8.36 -12.56 -12.64
N ASN A 111 -8.32 -12.57 -11.31
CA ASN A 111 -8.95 -13.62 -10.51
C ASN A 111 -10.47 -13.64 -10.65
N ARG A 112 -11.11 -12.46 -10.74
CA ARG A 112 -12.58 -12.35 -10.93
C ARG A 112 -13.04 -13.01 -12.23
N PHE A 113 -12.26 -12.90 -13.31
CA PHE A 113 -12.62 -13.43 -14.64
C PHE A 113 -11.99 -14.77 -14.97
N ARG A 114 -11.32 -15.40 -14.01
CA ARG A 114 -10.59 -16.67 -14.19
C ARG A 114 -11.47 -17.84 -14.62
N ASN A 115 -12.71 -17.89 -14.13
CA ASN A 115 -13.65 -18.98 -14.41
C ASN A 115 -14.43 -18.79 -15.71
N SER A 116 -14.48 -17.56 -16.22
CA SER A 116 -15.29 -17.19 -17.39
C SER A 116 -14.50 -17.14 -18.69
N THR A 117 -13.19 -16.93 -18.61
CA THR A 117 -12.31 -16.74 -19.75
C THR A 117 -10.97 -17.44 -19.50
N ASP A 118 -10.34 -17.97 -20.56
CA ASP A 118 -8.98 -18.46 -20.48
C ASP A 118 -8.01 -17.33 -20.07
N ILE A 119 -7.26 -17.54 -18.98
CA ILE A 119 -6.32 -16.57 -18.43
C ILE A 119 -5.28 -16.17 -19.47
N LYS A 120 -4.79 -17.11 -20.30
CA LYS A 120 -3.77 -16.79 -21.31
C LYS A 120 -4.33 -15.86 -22.39
N ARG A 121 -5.57 -16.08 -22.84
CA ARG A 121 -6.27 -15.15 -23.74
C ARG A 121 -6.50 -13.80 -23.09
N LEU A 122 -7.00 -13.78 -21.85
CA LEU A 122 -7.22 -12.54 -21.11
C LEU A 122 -5.93 -11.73 -20.98
N LEU A 123 -4.83 -12.35 -20.56
CA LEU A 123 -3.52 -11.72 -20.47
C LEU A 123 -3.02 -11.17 -21.80
N ARG A 124 -3.17 -11.92 -22.90
CA ARG A 124 -2.82 -11.44 -24.25
C ARG A 124 -3.64 -10.22 -24.66
N MET A 125 -4.96 -10.24 -24.41
CA MET A 125 -5.83 -9.10 -24.71
C MET A 125 -5.46 -7.86 -23.90
N MET A 126 -4.85 -8.05 -22.73
CA MET A 126 -4.34 -6.96 -21.89
C MET A 126 -2.90 -6.52 -22.20
N GLY A 127 -2.20 -7.21 -23.11
CA GLY A 127 -0.78 -6.96 -23.35
C GLY A 127 0.16 -7.43 -22.23
N PHE A 128 -0.27 -8.37 -21.38
CA PHE A 128 0.56 -8.94 -20.31
C PHE A 128 0.95 -10.39 -20.60
N SER A 129 2.11 -10.79 -20.08
CA SER A 129 2.53 -12.19 -20.05
C SER A 129 2.06 -12.90 -18.78
N HIS A 130 1.96 -14.22 -18.83
CA HIS A 130 1.73 -15.04 -17.63
C HIS A 130 2.83 -14.83 -16.58
N GLN A 131 4.07 -14.62 -17.02
CA GLN A 131 5.19 -14.35 -16.12
C GLN A 131 4.99 -13.05 -15.33
N LYS A 132 4.44 -12.01 -15.99
CA LYS A 132 4.14 -10.73 -15.34
C LYS A 132 3.08 -10.90 -14.25
N LEU A 133 2.00 -11.65 -14.55
CA LEU A 133 0.97 -11.98 -13.56
C LEU A 133 1.59 -12.71 -12.35
N TYR A 134 2.38 -13.75 -12.60
CA TYR A 134 3.05 -14.51 -11.54
C TYR A 134 3.94 -13.62 -10.66
N ASN A 135 4.76 -12.77 -11.27
CA ASN A 135 5.65 -11.86 -10.54
C ASN A 135 4.86 -10.85 -9.69
N ILE A 136 3.76 -10.30 -10.22
CA ILE A 136 2.89 -9.38 -9.47
C ILE A 136 2.25 -10.13 -8.29
N SER A 137 1.65 -11.29 -8.53
CA SER A 137 1.04 -12.14 -7.49
C SER A 137 2.04 -12.50 -6.38
N ARG A 138 3.29 -12.79 -6.74
CA ARG A 138 4.38 -13.05 -5.78
C ARG A 138 4.63 -11.84 -4.87
N THR A 139 4.60 -10.62 -5.40
CA THR A 139 4.77 -9.40 -4.57
C THR A 139 3.60 -9.11 -3.64
N LEU A 140 2.42 -9.64 -3.94
CA LEU A 140 1.22 -9.54 -3.11
C LEU A 140 1.09 -10.69 -2.10
N THR A 141 1.95 -11.71 -2.21
CA THR A 141 1.88 -12.89 -1.35
C THR A 141 2.45 -12.53 0.03
N VAL A 142 1.57 -12.45 1.01
CA VAL A 142 1.92 -12.19 2.41
C VAL A 142 1.90 -13.51 3.18
N CYS A 143 2.91 -13.75 4.01
CA CYS A 143 2.97 -14.93 4.86
C CYS A 143 2.87 -14.55 6.33
N GLY A 144 1.71 -14.80 6.95
CA GLY A 144 1.46 -14.45 8.36
C GLY A 144 2.33 -15.22 9.37
N ARG A 145 2.92 -16.36 8.98
CA ARG A 145 3.84 -17.16 9.83
C ARG A 145 5.28 -16.62 9.84
N SER A 146 5.52 -15.50 9.17
CA SER A 146 6.82 -14.85 9.06
C SER A 146 6.78 -13.52 9.81
N LEU A 147 7.76 -13.27 10.68
CA LEU A 147 7.86 -12.00 11.42
C LEU A 147 7.90 -10.78 10.50
N ARG A 148 8.40 -10.96 9.27
CA ARG A 148 8.55 -9.90 8.27
C ARG A 148 7.42 -9.87 7.25
N ALA A 149 6.35 -10.66 7.43
CA ALA A 149 5.26 -10.82 6.47
C ALA A 149 5.71 -11.34 5.07
N LEU A 150 6.97 -11.75 4.92
CA LEU A 150 7.56 -12.29 3.69
C LEU A 150 7.53 -13.82 3.72
N CYS A 151 7.16 -14.44 2.60
CA CYS A 151 7.13 -15.90 2.49
C CYS A 151 8.54 -16.47 2.31
N ARG A 152 8.98 -17.37 3.20
CA ARG A 152 10.32 -17.98 3.16
C ARG A 152 10.57 -18.80 1.89
N THR A 153 9.54 -19.45 1.33
CA THR A 153 9.64 -20.16 0.03
C THR A 153 9.97 -19.21 -1.12
N LEU A 154 9.47 -17.97 -1.04
CA LEU A 154 9.74 -16.93 -2.04
C LEU A 154 11.01 -16.13 -1.72
N HIS A 155 11.44 -16.10 -0.46
CA HIS A 155 12.60 -15.35 0.01
C HIS A 155 13.49 -16.28 0.84
N PRO A 156 14.27 -17.18 0.20
CA PRO A 156 15.01 -18.22 0.91
C PRO A 156 16.16 -17.67 1.76
N GLN A 157 16.62 -16.45 1.51
CA GLN A 157 17.65 -15.76 2.29
C GLN A 157 17.13 -15.18 3.62
N GLN A 158 15.89 -15.48 3.99
CA GLN A 158 15.36 -15.10 5.29
C GLN A 158 15.87 -16.03 6.40
N LEU A 159 15.98 -15.48 7.61
CA LEU A 159 16.21 -16.29 8.80
C LEU A 159 15.08 -17.31 8.98
N THR A 160 15.48 -18.50 9.40
CA THR A 160 14.58 -19.59 9.74
C THR A 160 13.83 -19.26 11.03
N GLN A 161 12.71 -19.94 11.26
CA GLN A 161 11.98 -19.79 12.52
C GLN A 161 12.81 -20.21 13.73
N VAL A 162 13.76 -21.14 13.55
CA VAL A 162 14.64 -21.60 14.62
C VAL A 162 15.60 -20.48 15.02
N GLU A 163 16.26 -19.87 14.04
CA GLU A 163 17.17 -18.73 14.27
C GLU A 163 16.44 -17.52 14.85
N GLU A 164 15.24 -17.19 14.35
CA GLU A 164 14.41 -16.12 14.91
C GLU A 164 14.07 -16.37 16.40
N ARG A 165 13.77 -17.63 16.77
CA ARG A 165 13.51 -18.01 18.17
C ARG A 165 14.77 -17.89 19.03
N VAL A 166 15.93 -18.25 18.49
CA VAL A 166 17.22 -18.06 19.19
C VAL A 166 17.46 -16.58 19.44
N ILE A 167 17.33 -15.72 18.41
CA ILE A 167 17.48 -14.27 18.55
C ILE A 167 16.52 -13.73 19.63
N ASN A 168 15.24 -14.12 19.59
CA ASN A 168 14.26 -13.69 20.59
C ASN A 168 14.66 -14.09 22.02
N ARG A 169 15.22 -15.29 22.20
CA ARG A 169 15.72 -15.78 23.50
C ARG A 169 16.87 -14.92 24.03
N TYR A 170 17.85 -14.61 23.19
CA TYR A 170 18.96 -13.74 23.56
C TYR A 170 18.50 -12.32 23.89
N LEU A 171 17.59 -11.76 23.10
CA LEU A 171 17.07 -10.41 23.34
C LEU A 171 16.28 -10.29 24.64
N ARG A 172 15.56 -11.35 25.05
CA ARG A 172 14.70 -11.38 26.25
C ARG A 172 15.36 -12.00 27.49
N SER A 173 16.60 -12.47 27.38
CA SER A 173 17.29 -13.07 28.52
C SER A 173 17.64 -12.02 29.58
N GLU A 174 17.35 -12.35 30.84
CA GLU A 174 17.64 -11.50 32.00
C GLU A 174 19.14 -11.23 32.15
N GLN A 175 19.99 -12.22 31.84
CA GLN A 175 21.44 -12.11 31.90
C GLN A 175 21.99 -10.97 31.02
N PHE A 176 21.25 -10.59 29.97
CA PHE A 176 21.63 -9.55 29.03
C PHE A 176 20.82 -8.28 29.19
N GLN A 177 20.05 -8.11 30.26
CA GLN A 177 19.11 -6.98 30.42
C GLN A 177 19.78 -5.60 30.28
N HIS A 178 21.05 -5.46 30.67
CA HIS A 178 21.80 -4.20 30.63
C HIS A 178 22.77 -4.06 29.44
N TRP A 179 22.88 -5.08 28.59
CA TRP A 179 23.82 -5.09 27.47
C TRP A 179 23.39 -4.18 26.29
N SER A 180 24.30 -3.87 25.37
CA SER A 180 23.87 -3.25 24.11
C SER A 180 23.32 -4.33 23.16
N GLY A 181 22.43 -3.97 22.22
CA GLY A 181 21.97 -4.91 21.19
C GLY A 181 23.13 -5.52 20.39
N ARG A 182 24.18 -4.73 20.13
CA ARG A 182 25.41 -5.18 19.46
C ARG A 182 26.19 -6.19 20.30
N SER A 183 26.28 -5.97 21.62
CA SER A 183 26.94 -6.91 22.54
C SER A 183 26.22 -8.25 22.57
N ILE A 184 24.89 -8.24 22.59
CA ILE A 184 24.06 -9.46 22.56
C ILE A 184 24.27 -10.22 21.25
N TYR A 185 24.28 -9.52 20.12
CA TYR A 185 24.57 -10.10 18.81
C TYR A 185 25.95 -10.79 18.79
N LEU A 186 27.00 -10.11 19.29
CA LEU A 186 28.34 -10.69 19.34
C LEU A 186 28.41 -11.90 20.27
N GLN A 187 27.69 -11.87 21.40
CA GLN A 187 27.62 -13.01 22.29
C GLN A 187 26.93 -14.21 21.63
N MET A 188 25.79 -13.98 20.96
CA MET A 188 25.08 -15.02 20.21
C MET A 188 25.96 -15.67 19.14
N LEU A 189 26.79 -14.88 18.44
CA LEU A 189 27.77 -15.40 17.48
C LEU A 189 28.88 -16.22 18.16
N ARG A 190 29.41 -15.73 19.29
CA ARG A 190 30.43 -16.44 20.08
C ARG A 190 29.93 -17.79 20.58
N ASP A 191 28.67 -17.85 20.99
CA ASP A 191 28.03 -19.07 21.46
C ASP A 191 27.66 -20.03 20.30
N GLY A 192 27.85 -19.62 19.04
CA GLY A 192 27.47 -20.40 17.85
C GLY A 192 25.97 -20.62 17.69
N ALA A 193 25.13 -19.82 18.36
CA ALA A 193 23.71 -20.09 18.51
C ALA A 193 22.88 -19.76 17.26
N ALA A 194 23.26 -18.72 16.51
CA ALA A 194 22.67 -18.36 15.22
C ALA A 194 23.63 -17.47 14.42
N PHE A 195 23.65 -17.61 13.09
CA PHE A 195 24.52 -16.83 12.20
C PHE A 195 23.70 -15.92 11.29
N CYS A 196 23.90 -14.61 11.43
CA CYS A 196 23.24 -13.63 10.57
C CYS A 196 24.06 -12.33 10.52
N SER A 197 23.78 -11.45 9.56
CA SER A 197 24.37 -10.12 9.57
C SER A 197 23.81 -9.29 10.73
N LEU A 198 24.59 -8.32 11.21
CA LEU A 198 24.15 -7.37 12.24
C LEU A 198 22.87 -6.61 11.81
N SER A 199 22.74 -6.28 10.53
CA SER A 199 21.53 -5.66 9.98
C SER A 199 20.31 -6.58 10.06
N SER A 200 20.48 -7.87 9.75
CA SER A 200 19.41 -8.87 9.86
C SER A 200 18.98 -9.07 11.32
N PHE A 201 19.94 -9.13 12.24
CA PHE A 201 19.67 -9.18 13.67
C PHE A 201 18.80 -8.00 14.14
N TYR A 202 19.18 -6.77 13.79
CA TYR A 202 18.38 -5.59 14.18
C TYR A 202 17.02 -5.54 13.49
N ASN A 203 16.90 -5.98 12.23
CA ASN A 203 15.61 -6.08 11.55
C ASN A 203 14.65 -7.03 12.28
N ILE A 204 15.15 -8.18 12.75
CA ILE A 204 14.36 -9.12 13.56
C ILE A 204 14.08 -8.55 14.95
N ALA A 205 15.06 -7.94 15.61
CA ALA A 205 14.88 -7.31 16.91
C ALA A 205 13.76 -6.25 16.87
N ALA A 206 13.76 -5.39 15.84
CA ALA A 206 12.71 -4.40 15.61
C ALA A 206 11.34 -5.07 15.37
N ALA A 207 11.28 -6.12 14.55
CA ALA A 207 10.04 -6.88 14.31
C ALA A 207 9.50 -7.58 15.57
N LEU A 208 10.36 -7.95 16.51
CA LEU A 208 10.00 -8.52 17.82
C LEU A 208 9.63 -7.45 18.86
N GLY A 209 9.66 -6.17 18.49
CA GLY A 209 9.36 -5.04 19.39
C GLY A 209 10.46 -4.78 20.42
N PHE A 210 11.70 -5.25 20.17
CA PHE A 210 12.81 -5.00 21.08
C PHE A 210 13.24 -3.54 21.00
N SER A 211 13.08 -2.84 22.12
CA SER A 211 13.57 -1.48 22.30
C SER A 211 14.27 -1.38 23.65
N ARG A 212 15.51 -0.90 23.66
CA ARG A 212 16.21 -0.52 24.89
C ARG A 212 16.11 0.97 25.06
N ARG A 213 15.65 1.41 26.23
CA ARG A 213 15.67 2.82 26.57
C ARG A 213 17.12 3.29 26.51
N PRO A 214 17.45 4.34 25.74
CA PRO A 214 18.79 4.91 25.80
C PRO A 214 19.05 5.35 27.24
N HIS A 215 20.28 5.13 27.71
CA HIS A 215 20.71 5.70 28.98
C HIS A 215 20.57 7.22 28.87
N LYS A 216 19.59 7.80 29.58
CA LYS A 216 19.45 9.25 29.66
C LYS A 216 20.74 9.78 30.28
N SER A 217 21.50 10.59 29.54
CA SER A 217 22.59 11.33 30.15
C SER A 217 22.01 12.12 31.33
N LYS A 218 22.70 12.11 32.46
CA LYS A 218 22.28 12.97 33.57
C LYS A 218 22.34 14.40 33.05
N HIS A 219 21.19 15.07 32.96
CA HIS A 219 21.17 16.51 32.67
C HIS A 219 22.06 17.20 33.70
N LYS A 220 22.94 18.11 33.25
CA LYS A 220 23.69 18.96 34.16
C LYS A 220 22.64 19.74 34.97
N ARG A 221 22.52 19.45 36.26
CA ARG A 221 21.67 20.24 37.15
C ARG A 221 22.23 21.66 37.14
N GLU A 222 21.37 22.65 37.00
CA GLU A 222 21.78 24.03 37.22
C GLU A 222 22.25 24.14 38.68
N GLY A 223 23.56 24.37 38.86
CA GLY A 223 24.13 24.59 40.18
C GLY A 223 23.68 25.94 40.73
N ILE A 224 23.79 26.13 42.04
CA ILE A 224 23.46 27.40 42.73
C ILE A 224 24.18 28.57 42.02
N ARG A 225 23.41 29.60 41.63
CA ARG A 225 23.88 30.83 41.00
C ARG A 225 23.58 32.04 41.87
N ALA A 226 24.59 32.86 42.11
CA ALA A 226 24.39 34.20 42.67
C ALA A 226 23.77 35.14 41.62
N ASP A 227 23.06 36.17 42.08
CA ASP A 227 22.44 37.25 41.27
C ASP A 227 23.29 38.53 41.25
N ARG A 228 24.30 38.64 42.12
CA ARG A 228 25.26 39.75 42.17
C ARG A 228 26.61 39.31 42.78
N PRO A 229 27.72 40.02 42.46
CA PRO A 229 29.03 39.74 43.05
C PRO A 229 29.01 39.77 44.58
N GLY A 230 29.78 38.89 45.23
CA GLY A 230 29.98 38.84 46.68
C GLY A 230 28.84 38.20 47.47
N LYS A 231 27.74 37.78 46.83
CA LYS A 231 26.60 37.14 47.53
C LYS A 231 26.86 35.68 47.88
N ILE A 232 27.51 34.94 46.98
CA ILE A 232 27.86 33.54 47.19
C ILE A 232 29.32 33.37 46.81
N ILE A 233 30.14 33.05 47.81
CA ILE A 233 31.54 32.69 47.64
C ILE A 233 31.64 31.18 47.90
N HIS A 234 32.39 30.49 47.05
CA HIS A 234 32.67 29.07 47.22
C HIS A 234 34.17 28.85 47.20
N ILE A 235 34.61 27.77 47.85
CA ILE A 235 36.01 27.35 47.88
C ILE A 235 36.09 26.04 47.13
N ASP A 236 36.82 26.04 46.02
CA ASP A 236 37.11 24.83 45.26
C ASP A 236 38.49 24.29 45.68
N VAL A 237 38.54 23.00 45.99
CA VAL A 237 39.76 22.29 46.38
C VAL A 237 40.14 21.32 45.29
N THR A 238 41.34 21.50 44.72
CA THR A 238 41.91 20.58 43.72
C THR A 238 43.07 19.81 44.33
N GLU A 239 42.96 18.48 44.40
CA GLU A 239 44.08 17.59 44.74
C GLU A 239 44.96 17.42 43.49
N THR A 240 46.22 17.84 43.58
CA THR A 240 47.22 17.67 42.53
C THR A 240 48.37 16.81 43.06
N ARG A 241 48.93 15.94 42.23
CA ARG A 241 50.12 15.15 42.57
C ARG A 241 51.34 15.71 41.87
N LEU A 242 52.41 15.91 42.64
CA LEU A 242 53.72 16.31 42.14
C LEU A 242 54.48 15.10 41.56
N ILE A 243 55.60 15.38 40.89
CA ILE A 243 56.45 14.36 40.23
C ILE A 243 57.01 13.35 41.23
N ASP A 244 57.23 13.78 42.48
CA ASP A 244 57.66 12.96 43.61
C ASP A 244 56.52 12.18 44.30
N HIS A 245 55.32 12.17 43.70
CA HIS A 245 54.09 11.59 44.24
C HIS A 245 53.53 12.25 45.51
N THR A 246 54.06 13.41 45.91
CA THR A 246 53.49 14.19 47.02
C THR A 246 52.15 14.78 46.60
N LYS A 247 51.15 14.70 47.50
CA LYS A 247 49.82 15.27 47.30
C LYS A 247 49.77 16.70 47.81
N ILE A 248 49.42 17.64 46.93
CA ILE A 248 49.16 19.03 47.29
C ILE A 248 47.67 19.35 47.11
N PHE A 249 47.13 20.17 48.00
CA PHE A 249 45.75 20.64 47.95
C PHE A 249 45.75 22.13 47.63
N ILE A 250 45.24 22.48 46.45
CA ILE A 250 45.13 23.87 46.00
C ILE A 250 43.72 24.35 46.33
N TYR A 251 43.64 25.33 47.23
CA TYR A 251 42.39 26.00 47.60
C TYR A 251 42.21 27.25 46.76
N GLN A 252 41.07 27.38 46.09
CA GLN A 252 40.70 28.57 45.32
C GLN A 252 39.40 29.13 45.86
N VAL A 253 39.44 30.37 46.32
CA VAL A 253 38.24 31.10 46.74
C VAL A 253 37.66 31.81 45.51
N VAL A 254 36.43 31.51 45.14
CA VAL A 254 35.83 31.98 43.90
C VAL A 254 34.47 32.63 44.16
N ASP A 255 34.27 33.83 43.61
CA ASP A 255 32.95 34.46 43.58
C ASP A 255 32.04 33.75 42.58
N ASN A 256 30.87 33.29 43.03
CA ASN A 256 29.98 32.49 42.20
C ASN A 256 29.33 33.31 41.08
N PHE A 257 29.08 34.61 41.26
CA PHE A 257 28.47 35.44 40.21
C PHE A 257 29.45 35.71 39.08
N SER A 258 30.58 36.34 39.41
CA SER A 258 31.58 36.81 38.44
C SER A 258 32.53 35.71 37.96
N ARG A 259 32.60 34.57 38.65
CA ARG A 259 33.61 33.51 38.46
C ARG A 259 35.04 33.98 38.72
N TYR A 260 35.21 35.14 39.36
CA TYR A 260 36.51 35.68 39.69
C TYR A 260 37.12 34.94 40.88
N VAL A 261 38.37 34.49 40.73
CA VAL A 261 39.16 33.92 41.82
C VAL A 261 39.63 35.06 42.71
N LEU A 262 39.13 35.11 43.94
CA LEU A 262 39.50 36.12 44.92
C LEU A 262 40.96 35.87 45.35
N ARG A 263 41.81 36.87 45.12
CA ARG A 263 43.20 36.87 45.57
C ARG A 263 43.28 37.75 46.82
N SER A 264 43.83 37.20 47.89
CA SER A 264 44.25 37.95 49.09
C SER A 264 45.50 38.76 48.79
#